data_AF-A0A7K2Z907-F1
#
_entry.id   AF-A0A7K2Z907-F1
#
_cell.length_a   1.000
_cell.length_b   1.000
_cell.length_c   1.000
_cell.angle_alpha   90.00
_cell.angle_beta   90.00
_cell.angle_gamma   90.00
#
_symmetry.space_group_name_H-M   'P 1'
#
loop_
_entity.id
_entity.type
_entity.pdbx_description
1 polymer ?
#
loop_
_entity_poly.entity_id
_entity_poly.type
_entity_poly.pdbx_seq_one_letter_code
_entity_poly.pdbx_strand_id
1 'polypeptide(L)'
;MPPSATAPVDSPQPSAPQPTGGVDRFFKISERGSTVGRELRGGFATFFAMAYIIVLNPIILGSAKDMYGNQLDNGQLVTATVLSAAFSTLLMGVIGNVPIALAAGLGVNTVVALQLAPRMSWPDAMGMVVLAGIVVMLLVATGLRERVMNAVPRSLRKGIAIGIGLFILLIGLVDSGFVSRIPDAAMTTVPLQLGGDGHLTGWPILVFVLGALLTLALIVRKVPGAILISIIAMTVVALVIDAVAGLPEGAWGLTTPSWPGNPVSAPDFGLLGEVSLFGGFGKVGLLTGILFVFTVLLSCFFDAMGTILGVGDEA
;
A
#
# COMPACT_ATOMS: atom_id res chain seq x y z
N MET A 1 68.48 21.07 -10.32
CA MET A 1 67.40 21.28 -9.33
C MET A 1 66.11 21.51 -10.11
N PRO A 2 65.16 20.56 -10.14
CA PRO A 2 63.84 20.83 -10.68
C PRO A 2 63.03 21.66 -9.68
N PRO A 3 62.10 22.52 -10.14
CA PRO A 3 61.33 23.40 -9.28
C PRO A 3 60.31 22.62 -8.47
N SER A 4 60.28 22.88 -7.17
CA SER A 4 59.31 22.34 -6.22
C SER A 4 57.90 22.77 -6.60
N ALA A 5 57.09 21.84 -7.11
CA ALA A 5 55.66 22.07 -7.31
C ALA A 5 55.00 22.23 -5.93
N THR A 6 54.41 23.40 -5.68
CA THR A 6 53.58 23.64 -4.50
C THR A 6 52.32 22.79 -4.57
N ALA A 7 52.11 21.95 -3.55
CA ALA A 7 50.91 21.16 -3.40
C ALA A 7 49.66 22.07 -3.35
N PRO A 8 48.55 21.67 -3.99
CA PRO A 8 47.30 22.43 -3.90
C PRO A 8 46.82 22.39 -2.44
N VAL A 9 46.54 23.57 -1.90
CA VAL A 9 45.95 23.74 -0.57
C VAL A 9 44.57 23.08 -0.59
N ASP A 10 44.37 22.08 0.27
CA ASP A 10 43.06 21.47 0.50
C ASP A 10 42.05 22.57 0.83
N SER A 11 41.09 22.78 -0.07
CA SER A 11 39.92 23.62 0.20
C SER A 11 39.21 23.09 1.46
N PRO A 12 38.80 23.94 2.40
CA PRO A 12 38.07 23.49 3.58
C PRO A 12 36.84 22.70 3.14
N GLN A 13 36.77 21.41 3.51
CA GLN A 13 35.56 20.63 3.34
C GLN A 13 34.41 21.38 4.04
N PRO A 14 33.26 21.59 3.37
CA PRO A 14 32.12 22.23 4.02
C PRO A 14 31.77 21.41 5.27
N SER A 15 31.85 22.06 6.44
CA SER A 15 31.56 21.45 7.73
C SER A 15 30.19 20.79 7.68
N ALA A 16 30.13 19.50 8.00
CA ALA A 16 28.89 18.74 8.06
C ALA A 16 27.84 19.53 8.87
N PRO A 17 26.59 19.67 8.36
CA PRO A 17 25.55 20.42 9.06
C PRO A 17 25.41 19.91 10.50
N GLN A 18 25.58 20.81 11.48
CA GLN A 18 25.48 20.43 12.89
C GLN A 18 24.03 20.08 13.24
N PRO A 19 23.80 18.97 13.96
CA PRO A 19 22.46 18.55 14.31
C PRO A 19 21.79 19.57 15.24
N THR A 20 20.60 20.05 14.89
CA THR A 20 19.91 21.14 15.59
C THR A 20 19.04 20.66 16.76
N GLY A 21 18.97 19.34 17.03
CA GLY A 21 18.19 18.78 18.14
C GLY A 21 18.29 17.25 18.31
N GLY A 22 17.61 16.70 19.33
CA GLY A 22 17.64 15.26 19.64
C GLY A 22 17.00 14.36 18.57
N VAL A 23 15.91 14.82 17.95
CA VAL A 23 15.25 14.14 16.82
C VAL A 23 16.17 14.14 15.59
N ASP A 24 16.83 15.26 15.34
CA ASP A 24 17.79 15.40 14.25
C ASP A 24 18.99 14.46 14.43
N ARG A 25 19.51 14.34 15.66
CA ARG A 25 20.59 13.40 15.99
C ARG A 25 20.18 11.93 15.86
N PHE A 26 18.95 11.57 16.24
CA PHE A 26 18.47 10.19 16.19
C PHE A 26 18.21 9.72 14.75
N PHE A 27 17.52 10.53 13.96
CA PHE A 27 17.19 10.21 12.56
C PHE A 27 18.25 10.65 11.56
N LYS A 28 19.26 11.40 12.02
CA LYS A 28 20.34 11.95 11.20
C LYS A 28 19.82 12.86 10.09
N ILE A 29 18.84 13.71 10.38
CA ILE A 29 18.09 14.48 9.37
C ILE A 29 19.00 15.45 8.62
N SER A 30 19.81 16.20 9.37
CA SER A 30 20.80 17.16 8.85
C SER A 30 21.96 16.47 8.13
N GLU A 31 22.40 15.30 8.61
CA GLU A 31 23.42 14.47 7.93
C GLU A 31 22.90 13.92 6.59
N ARG A 32 21.59 13.64 6.49
CA ARG A 32 20.91 13.24 5.25
C ARG A 32 20.58 14.41 4.32
N GLY A 33 20.95 15.65 4.68
CA GLY A 33 20.70 16.84 3.86
C GLY A 33 19.23 17.27 3.79
N SER A 34 18.42 16.86 4.78
CA SER A 34 17.00 17.17 4.85
C SER A 34 16.68 18.17 5.98
N THR A 35 15.42 18.57 6.07
CA THR A 35 14.90 19.46 7.13
C THR A 35 13.62 18.88 7.69
N VAL A 36 13.27 19.19 8.94
CA VAL A 36 12.05 18.69 9.59
C VAL A 36 10.79 18.98 8.75
N GLY A 37 10.70 20.17 8.14
CA GLY A 37 9.58 20.51 7.25
C GLY A 37 9.58 19.75 5.91
N ARG A 38 10.73 19.28 5.43
CA ARG A 38 10.83 18.40 4.25
C ARG A 38 10.40 16.98 4.62
N GLU A 39 10.83 16.47 5.76
CA GLU A 39 10.44 15.16 6.29
C GLU A 39 8.94 15.08 6.56
N LEU A 40 8.34 16.08 7.21
CA LEU A 40 6.90 16.12 7.46
C LEU A 40 6.09 16.10 6.15
N ARG A 41 6.47 16.93 5.17
CA ARG A 41 5.80 16.95 3.86
C ARG A 41 5.99 15.63 3.10
N GLY A 42 7.18 15.02 3.19
CA GLY A 42 7.45 13.70 2.64
C GLY A 42 6.58 12.63 3.27
N GLY A 43 6.48 12.62 4.60
CA GLY A 43 5.60 11.72 5.36
C GLY A 43 4.13 11.86 4.99
N PHE A 44 3.62 13.10 4.87
CA PHE A 44 2.25 13.33 4.39
C PHE A 44 2.07 12.84 2.95
N ALA A 45 3.01 13.12 2.05
CA ALA A 45 2.94 12.63 0.68
C ALA A 45 2.89 11.09 0.62
N THR A 46 3.73 10.41 1.41
CA THR A 46 3.73 8.94 1.52
C THR A 46 2.43 8.41 2.12
N PHE A 47 1.91 9.04 3.17
CA PHE A 47 0.63 8.67 3.77
C PHE A 47 -0.51 8.71 2.74
N PHE A 48 -0.65 9.82 2.01
CA PHE A 48 -1.71 9.95 1.00
C PHE A 48 -1.46 9.06 -0.22
N ALA A 49 -0.21 8.80 -0.59
CA ALA A 49 0.12 7.83 -1.64
C ALA A 49 -0.27 6.40 -1.27
N MET A 50 -0.26 6.05 0.03
CA MET A 50 -0.65 4.73 0.54
C MET A 50 -2.10 4.66 1.01
N ALA A 51 -2.80 5.79 1.11
CA ALA A 51 -4.17 5.88 1.63
C ALA A 51 -5.18 5.03 0.83
N TYR A 52 -4.86 4.66 -0.42
CA TYR A 52 -5.68 3.73 -1.19
C TYR A 52 -5.94 2.41 -0.44
N ILE A 53 -5.04 1.97 0.46
CA ILE A 53 -5.21 0.73 1.23
C ILE A 53 -6.42 0.80 2.18
N ILE A 54 -6.79 2.00 2.63
CA ILE A 54 -7.92 2.25 3.53
C ILE A 54 -9.23 1.89 2.83
N VAL A 55 -9.31 2.11 1.52
CA VAL A 55 -10.49 1.82 0.70
C VAL A 55 -10.41 0.40 0.15
N LEU A 56 -9.25 0.02 -0.39
CA LEU A 56 -9.10 -1.20 -1.15
C LEU A 56 -9.11 -2.46 -0.29
N ASN A 57 -8.51 -2.42 0.91
CA ASN A 57 -8.47 -3.61 1.77
C ASN A 57 -9.88 -4.05 2.21
N PRO A 58 -10.77 -3.15 2.69
CA PRO A 58 -12.17 -3.48 2.93
C PRO A 58 -12.92 -3.97 1.69
N ILE A 59 -12.70 -3.38 0.51
CA ILE A 59 -13.36 -3.82 -0.72
C ILE A 59 -12.99 -5.27 -1.06
N ILE A 60 -11.72 -5.66 -0.89
CA ILE A 60 -11.26 -7.02 -1.22
C ILE A 60 -11.69 -8.03 -0.15
N LEU A 61 -11.47 -7.73 1.14
CA LEU A 61 -11.75 -8.67 2.23
C LEU A 61 -13.24 -8.71 2.59
N GLY A 62 -13.91 -7.56 2.64
CA GLY A 62 -15.33 -7.44 3.00
C GLY A 62 -16.29 -7.95 1.92
N SER A 63 -15.85 -8.02 0.65
CA SER A 63 -16.65 -8.63 -0.42
C SER A 63 -16.66 -10.17 -0.38
N ALA A 64 -15.71 -10.79 0.32
CA ALA A 64 -15.65 -12.23 0.49
C ALA A 64 -16.53 -12.72 1.64
N LYS A 65 -17.03 -13.95 1.50
CA LYS A 65 -17.76 -14.66 2.55
C LYS A 65 -16.91 -15.81 3.07
N ASP A 66 -16.93 -16.01 4.39
CA ASP A 66 -16.31 -17.19 4.98
C ASP A 66 -17.13 -18.46 4.71
N MET A 67 -16.64 -19.62 5.17
CA MET A 67 -17.34 -20.90 5.07
C MET A 67 -18.76 -20.87 5.66
N TYR A 68 -19.03 -19.95 6.58
CA TYR A 68 -20.31 -19.79 7.28
C TYR A 68 -21.21 -18.70 6.68
N GLY A 69 -20.74 -18.02 5.63
CA GLY A 69 -21.46 -16.92 5.01
C GLY A 69 -21.28 -15.57 5.72
N ASN A 70 -20.39 -15.49 6.72
CA ASN A 70 -20.08 -14.24 7.42
C ASN A 70 -19.20 -13.35 6.54
N GLN A 71 -19.49 -12.06 6.58
CA GLN A 71 -18.68 -11.01 5.97
C GLN A 71 -18.02 -10.19 7.07
N LEU A 72 -16.82 -9.70 6.79
CA LEU A 72 -16.15 -8.77 7.69
C LEU A 72 -16.77 -7.38 7.55
N ASP A 73 -16.95 -6.72 8.69
CA ASP A 73 -17.39 -5.34 8.71
C ASP A 73 -16.29 -4.42 8.13
N ASN A 74 -16.69 -3.54 7.22
CA ASN A 74 -15.76 -2.63 6.54
C ASN A 74 -15.12 -1.63 7.52
N GLY A 75 -15.86 -1.14 8.52
CA GLY A 75 -15.34 -0.19 9.52
C GLY A 75 -14.31 -0.84 10.45
N GLN A 76 -14.56 -2.07 10.88
CA GLN A 76 -13.61 -2.87 11.65
C GLN A 76 -12.35 -3.19 10.85
N LEU A 77 -12.51 -3.55 9.56
CA LEU A 77 -11.39 -3.81 8.64
C LEU A 77 -10.49 -2.58 8.45
N VAL A 78 -11.09 -1.40 8.24
CA VAL A 78 -10.35 -0.14 8.15
C VAL A 78 -9.54 0.09 9.42
N THR A 79 -10.19 -0.03 10.57
CA THR A 79 -9.56 0.20 11.89
C THR A 79 -8.38 -0.74 12.10
N ALA A 80 -8.57 -2.05 11.89
CA ALA A 80 -7.50 -3.04 12.02
C ALA A 80 -6.33 -2.75 11.06
N THR A 81 -6.64 -2.44 9.80
CA THR A 81 -5.62 -2.17 8.76
C THR A 81 -4.78 -0.93 9.11
N VAL A 82 -5.43 0.18 9.47
CA VAL A 82 -4.76 1.44 9.77
C VAL A 82 -3.90 1.30 11.03
N LEU A 83 -4.41 0.64 12.07
CA LEU A 83 -3.65 0.42 13.30
C LEU A 83 -2.44 -0.48 13.09
N SER A 84 -2.60 -1.58 12.35
CA SER A 84 -1.49 -2.47 12.00
C SER A 84 -0.45 -1.76 11.14
N ALA A 85 -0.87 -0.99 10.12
CA ALA A 85 0.05 -0.23 9.27
C ALA A 85 0.80 0.87 10.04
N ALA A 86 0.10 1.60 10.91
CA ALA A 86 0.69 2.63 11.77
C ALA A 86 1.72 2.01 12.73
N PHE A 87 1.38 0.88 13.36
CA PHE A 87 2.27 0.15 14.24
C PHE A 87 3.51 -0.37 13.50
N SER A 88 3.35 -1.05 12.37
CA SER A 88 4.47 -1.56 11.57
C SER A 88 5.37 -0.43 11.03
N THR A 89 4.77 0.66 10.56
CA THR A 89 5.53 1.84 10.08
C THR A 89 6.29 2.51 11.23
N LEU A 90 5.70 2.62 12.42
CA LEU A 90 6.36 3.16 13.61
C LEU A 90 7.56 2.28 14.01
N LEU A 91 7.41 0.95 14.00
CA LEU A 91 8.51 0.03 14.28
C LEU A 91 9.64 0.18 13.25
N MET A 92 9.31 0.33 11.96
CA MET A 92 10.31 0.57 10.92
C MET A 92 11.07 1.89 11.14
N GLY A 93 10.35 2.95 11.51
CA GLY A 93 10.95 4.25 11.81
C GLY A 93 11.84 4.23 13.05
N VAL A 94 11.37 3.67 14.17
CA VAL A 94 12.08 3.73 15.47
C VAL A 94 13.16 2.66 15.61
N ILE A 95 12.87 1.42 15.21
CA ILE A 95 13.80 0.29 15.35
C ILE A 95 14.67 0.16 14.11
N GLY A 96 14.07 0.28 12.92
CA GLY A 96 14.80 0.18 11.66
C GLY A 96 15.62 1.44 11.33
N ASN A 97 15.17 2.63 11.77
CA ASN A 97 15.73 3.93 11.36
C ASN A 97 15.85 4.07 9.82
N VAL A 98 14.86 3.49 9.11
CA VAL A 98 14.75 3.54 7.64
C VAL A 98 13.46 4.28 7.26
N PRO A 99 13.49 5.22 6.30
CA PRO A 99 12.33 5.99 5.88
C PRO A 99 11.42 5.18 4.93
N ILE A 100 10.98 4.00 5.36
CA ILE A 100 10.08 3.12 4.60
C ILE A 100 8.78 2.95 5.38
N ALA A 101 7.66 3.27 4.73
CA ALA A 101 6.33 3.02 5.27
C ALA A 101 5.86 1.60 4.93
N LEU A 102 5.18 0.96 5.87
CA LEU A 102 4.70 -0.41 5.76
C LEU A 102 3.18 -0.43 5.89
N ALA A 103 2.51 -1.12 4.96
CA ALA A 103 1.07 -1.38 5.00
C ALA A 103 0.77 -2.83 4.59
N ALA A 104 -0.51 -3.20 4.60
CA ALA A 104 -0.96 -4.53 4.22
C ALA A 104 -0.61 -4.84 2.74
N GLY A 105 -0.09 -6.05 2.50
CA GLY A 105 0.25 -6.53 1.16
C GLY A 105 -0.98 -6.89 0.35
N LEU A 106 -1.17 -6.24 -0.81
CA LEU A 106 -2.36 -6.44 -1.64
C LEU A 106 -2.46 -7.85 -2.24
N GLY A 107 -1.34 -8.49 -2.58
CA GLY A 107 -1.35 -9.82 -3.17
C GLY A 107 -1.94 -10.85 -2.21
N VAL A 108 -1.62 -10.70 -0.92
CA VAL A 108 -2.08 -11.58 0.14
C VAL A 108 -3.58 -11.44 0.39
N ASN A 109 -4.13 -10.22 0.29
CA ASN A 109 -5.55 -9.97 0.53
C ASN A 109 -6.44 -10.79 -0.39
N THR A 110 -6.09 -10.89 -1.68
CA THR A 110 -6.86 -11.69 -2.64
C THR A 110 -6.73 -13.18 -2.36
N VAL A 111 -5.55 -13.67 -1.97
CA VAL A 111 -5.36 -15.07 -1.58
C VAL A 111 -6.21 -15.41 -0.36
N VAL A 112 -6.20 -14.55 0.66
CA VAL A 112 -6.98 -14.75 1.89
C VAL A 112 -8.48 -14.72 1.61
N ALA A 113 -8.96 -13.70 0.88
CA ALA A 113 -10.37 -13.52 0.54
C ALA A 113 -10.94 -14.64 -0.34
N LEU A 114 -10.20 -15.07 -1.36
CA LEU A 114 -10.74 -15.98 -2.38
C LEU A 114 -10.38 -17.44 -2.19
N GLN A 115 -9.28 -17.76 -1.47
CA GLN A 115 -8.81 -19.13 -1.30
C GLN A 115 -9.01 -19.65 0.13
N LEU A 116 -8.72 -18.82 1.14
CA LEU A 116 -8.80 -19.24 2.54
C LEU A 116 -10.21 -19.05 3.11
N ALA A 117 -10.78 -17.84 3.01
CA ALA A 117 -12.07 -17.52 3.63
C ALA A 117 -13.20 -18.50 3.23
N PRO A 118 -13.35 -18.94 1.96
CA PRO A 118 -14.43 -19.89 1.61
C PRO A 118 -14.25 -21.30 2.22
N ARG A 119 -13.10 -21.60 2.83
CA ARG A 119 -12.74 -22.93 3.34
C ARG A 119 -12.61 -22.98 4.86
N MET A 120 -12.62 -21.84 5.56
CA MET A 120 -12.48 -21.77 7.02
C MET A 120 -13.18 -20.52 7.57
N SER A 121 -13.17 -20.33 8.89
CA SER A 121 -13.68 -19.09 9.48
C SER A 121 -12.70 -17.93 9.28
N TRP A 122 -13.18 -16.68 9.34
CA TRP A 122 -12.30 -15.50 9.28
C TRP A 122 -11.19 -15.51 10.35
N PRO A 123 -11.46 -15.83 11.63
CA PRO A 123 -10.42 -15.96 12.64
C PRO A 123 -9.37 -17.02 12.30
N ASP A 124 -9.78 -18.15 11.72
CA ASP A 124 -8.85 -19.21 11.28
C ASP A 124 -7.99 -18.72 10.11
N ALA A 125 -8.58 -18.04 9.12
CA ALA A 125 -7.86 -17.49 7.98
C ALA A 125 -6.80 -16.46 8.42
N MET A 126 -7.15 -15.57 9.35
CA MET A 126 -6.20 -14.63 9.95
C MET A 126 -5.11 -15.35 10.75
N GLY A 127 -5.43 -16.46 11.41
CA GLY A 127 -4.45 -17.33 12.06
C GLY A 127 -3.40 -17.88 11.09
N MET A 128 -3.82 -18.30 9.90
CA MET A 128 -2.91 -18.77 8.85
C MET A 128 -1.98 -17.66 8.37
N VAL A 129 -2.47 -16.43 8.26
CA VAL A 129 -1.67 -15.25 7.90
C VAL A 129 -0.61 -14.96 8.97
N VAL A 130 -0.98 -15.02 10.25
CA VAL A 130 -0.03 -14.84 11.36
C VAL A 130 1.04 -15.93 11.35
N LEU A 131 0.66 -17.19 11.16
CA LEU A 131 1.62 -18.28 11.05
C LEU A 131 2.57 -18.12 9.86
N ALA A 132 2.05 -17.71 8.70
CA ALA A 132 2.88 -17.40 7.54
C ALA A 132 3.86 -16.26 7.86
N GLY A 133 3.41 -15.21 8.54
CA GLY A 133 4.26 -14.11 9.01
C GLY A 133 5.38 -14.57 9.95
N ILE A 134 5.08 -15.46 10.89
CA ILE A 134 6.09 -16.05 11.79
C ILE A 134 7.12 -16.85 10.98
N VAL A 135 6.68 -17.67 10.03
CA VAL A 135 7.59 -18.43 9.18
C VAL A 135 8.45 -17.50 8.33
N VAL A 136 7.89 -16.45 7.73
CA VAL A 136 8.66 -15.43 6.99
C VAL A 136 9.69 -14.76 7.90
N MET A 137 9.32 -14.40 9.12
CA MET A 137 10.26 -13.83 10.11
C MET A 137 11.42 -14.79 10.39
N LEU A 138 11.16 -16.09 10.55
CA LEU A 138 12.21 -17.10 10.72
C LEU A 138 13.08 -17.26 9.47
N LEU A 139 12.50 -17.24 8.27
CA LEU A 139 13.25 -17.30 7.01
C LEU A 139 14.17 -16.08 6.82
N VAL A 140 13.71 -14.93 7.29
CA VAL A 140 14.49 -13.69 7.30
C VAL A 140 15.63 -13.77 8.32
N ALA A 141 15.34 -14.19 9.55
CA ALA A 141 16.33 -14.32 10.63
C ALA A 141 17.42 -15.36 10.33
N THR A 142 17.09 -16.41 9.58
CA THR A 142 18.03 -17.47 9.18
C THR A 142 18.88 -17.11 7.95
N GLY A 143 18.65 -15.94 7.32
CA GLY A 143 19.35 -15.53 6.10
C GLY A 143 18.95 -16.32 4.85
N LEU A 144 17.95 -17.21 4.94
CA LEU A 144 17.47 -17.96 3.78
C LEU A 144 16.87 -17.02 2.73
N ARG A 145 16.24 -15.93 3.15
CA ARG A 145 15.72 -14.88 2.25
C ARG A 145 16.78 -14.41 1.24
N GLU A 146 18.02 -14.20 1.68
CA GLU A 146 19.09 -13.63 0.85
C GLU A 146 19.60 -14.68 -0.13
N ARG A 147 19.67 -15.94 0.31
CA ARG A 147 20.02 -17.08 -0.56
C ARG A 147 18.99 -17.28 -1.66
N VAL A 148 17.70 -17.23 -1.32
CA VAL A 148 16.61 -17.30 -2.31
C VAL A 148 16.71 -16.10 -3.26
N MET A 149 16.93 -14.89 -2.74
CA MET A 149 17.01 -13.68 -3.56
C MET A 149 18.22 -13.68 -4.52
N ASN A 150 19.34 -14.28 -4.10
CA ASN A 150 20.51 -14.46 -4.96
C ASN A 150 20.28 -15.50 -6.06
N ALA A 151 19.38 -16.45 -5.86
CA ALA A 151 18.98 -17.41 -6.89
C ALA A 151 18.03 -16.81 -7.94
N VAL A 152 17.32 -15.72 -7.62
CA VAL A 152 16.37 -15.08 -8.54
C VAL A 152 17.11 -14.14 -9.52
N PRO A 153 16.97 -14.34 -10.85
CA PRO A 153 17.57 -13.47 -11.86
C PRO A 153 17.15 -12.00 -11.68
N ARG A 154 18.05 -11.06 -11.99
CA ARG A 154 17.76 -9.61 -11.89
C ARG A 154 16.57 -9.18 -12.76
N SER A 155 16.37 -9.83 -13.91
CA SER A 155 15.22 -9.58 -14.78
C SER A 155 13.89 -9.92 -14.13
N LEU A 156 13.80 -11.08 -13.46
CA LEU A 156 12.59 -11.52 -12.76
C LEU A 156 12.29 -10.59 -11.57
N ARG A 157 13.33 -10.17 -10.84
CA ARG A 157 13.23 -9.18 -9.77
C ARG A 157 12.60 -7.86 -10.21
N LYS A 158 13.06 -7.29 -11.32
CA LYS A 158 12.47 -6.07 -11.89
C LYS A 158 11.03 -6.29 -12.36
N GLY A 159 10.75 -7.45 -12.94
CA GLY A 159 9.41 -7.84 -13.37
C GLY A 159 8.39 -7.85 -12.23
N ILE A 160 8.79 -8.30 -11.03
CA ILE A 160 7.92 -8.29 -9.84
C ILE A 160 7.53 -6.85 -9.48
N ALA A 161 8.50 -5.92 -9.40
CA ALA A 161 8.22 -4.52 -9.08
C ALA A 161 7.31 -3.85 -10.13
N ILE A 162 7.57 -4.08 -11.42
CA ILE A 162 6.72 -3.57 -12.51
C ILE A 162 5.31 -4.15 -12.42
N GLY A 163 5.17 -5.45 -12.13
CA GLY A 163 3.88 -6.12 -11.98
C GLY A 163 3.05 -5.52 -10.85
N ILE A 164 3.65 -5.26 -9.68
CA ILE A 164 2.99 -4.60 -8.56
C ILE A 164 2.54 -3.18 -8.95
N GLY A 165 3.39 -2.42 -9.64
CA GLY A 165 3.05 -1.07 -10.12
C GLY A 165 1.88 -1.07 -11.12
N LEU A 166 1.90 -1.98 -12.10
CA LEU A 166 0.81 -2.13 -13.08
C LEU A 166 -0.49 -2.60 -12.42
N PHE A 167 -0.39 -3.42 -11.36
CA PHE A 167 -1.56 -3.84 -10.58
C PHE A 167 -2.20 -2.67 -9.83
N ILE A 168 -1.40 -1.84 -9.15
CA ILE A 168 -1.90 -0.63 -8.47
C ILE A 168 -2.47 0.37 -9.48
N LEU A 169 -1.84 0.52 -10.65
CA LEU A 169 -2.36 1.34 -11.75
C LEU A 169 -3.74 0.84 -12.20
N LEU A 170 -3.88 -0.48 -12.43
CA LEU A 170 -5.15 -1.07 -12.82
C LEU A 170 -6.23 -0.83 -11.77
N ILE A 171 -5.90 -0.94 -10.48
CA ILE A 171 -6.85 -0.62 -9.41
C ILE A 171 -7.31 0.83 -9.51
N GLY A 172 -6.40 1.79 -9.69
CA GLY A 172 -6.76 3.21 -9.85
C GLY A 172 -7.63 3.47 -11.08
N LEU A 173 -7.38 2.75 -12.19
CA LEU A 173 -8.22 2.82 -13.39
C LEU A 173 -9.61 2.22 -13.16
N VAL A 174 -9.72 1.16 -12.35
CA VAL A 174 -11.00 0.55 -12.00
C VAL A 174 -11.80 1.43 -11.04
N ASP A 175 -11.15 1.98 -10.01
CA ASP A 175 -11.79 2.85 -9.01
C ASP A 175 -12.28 4.17 -9.61
N SER A 176 -11.51 4.75 -10.55
CA SER A 176 -11.93 5.96 -11.29
C SER A 176 -13.03 5.72 -12.33
N GLY A 177 -13.41 4.47 -12.59
CA GLY A 177 -14.36 4.10 -13.64
C GLY A 177 -13.79 4.18 -15.06
N PHE A 178 -12.48 4.41 -15.22
CA PHE A 178 -11.82 4.40 -16.53
C PHE A 178 -11.85 2.99 -17.16
N VAL A 179 -11.75 1.96 -16.31
CA VAL A 179 -11.86 0.55 -16.67
C VAL A 179 -13.00 -0.07 -15.86
N SER A 180 -13.91 -0.76 -16.52
CA SER A 180 -14.96 -1.54 -15.85
C SER A 180 -14.83 -3.03 -16.16
N ARG A 181 -15.51 -3.85 -15.36
CA ARG A 181 -15.61 -5.29 -15.57
C ARG A 181 -16.86 -5.57 -16.41
N ILE A 182 -16.72 -6.38 -17.45
CA ILE A 182 -17.88 -7.00 -18.10
C ILE A 182 -18.29 -8.20 -17.25
N PRO A 183 -19.51 -8.23 -16.69
CA PRO A 183 -20.05 -9.46 -16.12
C PRO A 183 -20.36 -10.41 -17.28
N ASP A 184 -19.58 -11.47 -17.44
CA ASP A 184 -19.89 -12.53 -18.41
C ASP A 184 -21.02 -13.43 -17.86
N ALA A 185 -21.71 -14.17 -18.75
CA ALA A 185 -22.86 -15.01 -18.41
C ALA A 185 -22.57 -16.10 -17.35
N ALA A 186 -21.29 -16.34 -17.04
CA ALA A 186 -20.81 -17.26 -16.01
C ALA A 186 -20.43 -16.57 -14.66
N MET A 187 -20.70 -15.27 -14.48
CA MET A 187 -20.26 -14.49 -13.31
C MET A 187 -18.75 -14.54 -13.07
N THR A 188 -17.97 -14.74 -14.13
CA THR A 188 -16.50 -14.67 -14.11
C THR A 188 -16.06 -13.22 -14.35
N THR A 189 -14.92 -12.83 -13.78
CA THR A 189 -14.56 -11.43 -13.51
C THR A 189 -13.78 -10.70 -14.60
N VAL A 190 -13.67 -11.20 -15.83
CA VAL A 190 -12.90 -10.49 -16.88
C VAL A 190 -13.30 -10.96 -18.28
N PRO A 191 -13.83 -10.07 -19.13
CA PRO A 191 -12.99 -9.06 -19.81
C PRO A 191 -13.15 -7.62 -19.28
N LEU A 192 -12.10 -6.80 -19.46
CA LEU A 192 -12.09 -5.36 -19.15
C LEU A 192 -12.74 -4.56 -20.28
N GLN A 193 -13.55 -3.56 -19.93
CA GLN A 193 -14.14 -2.60 -20.87
C GLN A 193 -13.72 -1.17 -20.53
N LEU A 194 -13.67 -0.31 -21.55
CA LEU A 194 -13.44 1.12 -21.37
C LEU A 194 -14.73 1.78 -20.85
N GLY A 195 -14.68 2.39 -19.66
CA GLY A 195 -15.87 2.96 -19.04
C GLY A 195 -16.98 1.92 -18.78
N GLY A 196 -18.20 2.37 -18.46
CA GLY A 196 -19.32 1.47 -18.12
C GLY A 196 -19.96 0.76 -19.32
N ASP A 197 -19.86 1.35 -20.52
CA ASP A 197 -20.56 0.94 -21.73
C ASP A 197 -19.66 1.01 -22.99
N GLY A 198 -18.35 1.21 -22.83
CA GLY A 198 -17.42 1.45 -23.94
C GLY A 198 -17.07 2.93 -24.11
N HIS A 199 -17.72 3.82 -23.37
CA HIS A 199 -17.46 5.26 -23.40
C HIS A 199 -16.99 5.77 -22.03
N LEU A 200 -16.09 6.74 -22.06
CA LEU A 200 -15.62 7.44 -20.86
C LEU A 200 -16.64 8.51 -20.45
N THR A 201 -17.74 8.09 -19.83
CA THR A 201 -18.78 8.99 -19.33
C THR A 201 -18.80 8.96 -17.81
N GLY A 202 -18.62 10.12 -17.17
CA GLY A 202 -18.77 10.24 -15.72
C GLY A 202 -17.90 11.33 -15.11
N TRP A 203 -18.42 11.95 -14.06
CA TRP A 203 -17.68 12.88 -13.20
C TRP A 203 -16.41 12.27 -12.56
N PRO A 204 -16.40 10.99 -12.12
CA PRO A 204 -15.19 10.37 -11.54
C PRO A 204 -14.03 10.33 -12.54
N ILE A 205 -14.33 9.97 -13.79
CA ILE A 205 -13.34 9.87 -14.87
C ILE A 205 -12.76 11.26 -15.16
N LEU A 206 -13.60 12.30 -15.20
CA LEU A 206 -13.14 13.68 -15.41
C LEU A 206 -12.20 14.15 -14.28
N VAL A 207 -12.59 13.92 -13.03
CA VAL A 207 -11.77 14.23 -11.85
C VAL A 207 -10.45 13.46 -11.91
N PHE A 208 -10.47 12.18 -12.26
CA PHE A 208 -9.27 11.37 -12.42
C PHE A 208 -8.33 11.93 -13.50
N VAL A 209 -8.83 12.23 -14.69
CA VAL A 209 -8.02 12.78 -15.80
C VAL A 209 -7.43 14.14 -15.43
N LEU A 210 -8.24 15.04 -14.86
CA LEU A 210 -7.76 16.36 -14.41
C LEU A 210 -6.73 16.22 -13.29
N GLY A 211 -6.92 15.29 -12.36
CA GLY A 211 -5.98 15.01 -11.28
C GLY A 211 -4.65 14.44 -11.76
N ALA A 212 -4.69 13.49 -12.70
CA ALA A 212 -3.51 12.92 -13.31
C ALA A 212 -2.71 13.98 -14.08
N LEU A 213 -3.39 14.82 -14.87
CA LEU A 213 -2.76 15.93 -15.60
C LEU A 213 -2.19 16.99 -14.66
N LEU A 214 -2.90 17.35 -13.59
CA LEU A 214 -2.42 18.28 -12.57
C LEU A 214 -1.17 17.75 -11.87
N THR A 215 -1.19 16.47 -11.49
CA THR A 215 -0.03 15.80 -10.87
C THR A 215 1.16 15.84 -11.81
N LEU A 216 0.99 15.46 -13.07
CA LEU A 216 2.04 15.51 -14.09
C LEU A 216 2.58 16.93 -14.28
N ALA A 217 1.71 17.93 -14.40
CA ALA A 217 2.10 19.32 -14.58
C ALA A 217 2.89 19.87 -13.39
N LEU A 218 2.50 19.53 -12.15
CA LEU A 218 3.20 19.95 -10.94
C LEU A 218 4.54 19.23 -10.76
N ILE A 219 4.63 17.95 -11.14
CA ILE A 219 5.90 17.19 -11.16
C ILE A 219 6.87 17.81 -12.18
N VAL A 220 6.41 18.11 -13.40
CA VAL A 220 7.24 18.75 -14.44
C VAL A 220 7.73 20.12 -13.98
N ARG A 221 6.90 20.87 -13.25
CA ARG A 221 7.27 22.15 -12.63
C ARG A 221 8.14 22.03 -11.37
N LYS A 222 8.51 20.80 -10.95
CA LYS A 222 9.32 20.52 -9.76
C LYS A 222 8.75 21.14 -8.48
N VAL A 223 7.42 21.20 -8.35
CA VAL A 223 6.76 21.76 -7.17
C VAL A 223 6.88 20.76 -6.01
N PRO A 224 7.44 21.18 -4.85
CA PRO A 224 7.57 20.28 -3.71
C PRO A 224 6.18 19.93 -3.16
N GLY A 225 5.85 18.63 -3.14
CA GLY A 225 4.52 18.15 -2.73
C GLY A 225 3.48 18.11 -3.86
N ALA A 226 3.90 18.07 -5.12
CA ALA A 226 3.03 17.98 -6.30
C ALA A 226 1.88 16.95 -6.15
N ILE A 227 2.19 15.75 -5.66
CA ILE A 227 1.21 14.68 -5.43
C ILE A 227 0.18 15.11 -4.38
N LEU A 228 0.63 15.64 -3.24
CA LEU A 228 -0.24 16.09 -2.15
C LEU A 228 -1.18 17.22 -2.59
N ILE A 229 -0.65 18.21 -3.31
CA ILE A 229 -1.44 19.34 -3.83
C ILE A 229 -2.52 18.83 -4.78
N SER A 230 -2.17 17.89 -5.65
CA SER A 230 -3.11 17.32 -6.63
C SER A 230 -4.23 16.54 -5.95
N ILE A 231 -3.91 15.73 -4.94
CA ILE A 231 -4.90 14.97 -4.17
C ILE A 231 -5.88 15.93 -3.48
N ILE A 232 -5.38 16.91 -2.73
CA ILE A 232 -6.25 17.86 -2.00
C ILE A 232 -7.12 18.66 -2.98
N ALA A 233 -6.52 19.18 -4.06
CA ALA A 233 -7.25 19.96 -5.06
C ALA A 233 -8.37 19.15 -5.70
N MET A 234 -8.08 17.91 -6.12
CA MET A 234 -9.09 17.08 -6.78
C MET A 234 -10.15 16.54 -5.81
N THR A 235 -9.82 16.30 -4.55
CA THR A 235 -10.83 15.97 -3.52
C THR A 235 -11.81 17.11 -3.33
N VAL A 236 -11.32 18.36 -3.25
CA VAL A 236 -12.21 19.55 -3.15
C VAL A 236 -13.08 19.68 -4.40
N VAL A 237 -12.52 19.50 -5.58
CA VAL A 237 -13.28 19.52 -6.84
C VAL A 237 -14.35 18.42 -6.85
N ALA A 238 -14.03 17.20 -6.42
CA ALA A 238 -14.97 16.09 -6.34
C ALA A 238 -16.14 16.39 -5.40
N LEU A 239 -15.87 16.93 -4.20
CA LEU A 239 -16.89 17.32 -3.22
C LEU A 239 -17.81 18.42 -3.76
N VAL A 240 -17.26 19.42 -4.47
CA VAL A 240 -18.05 20.50 -5.08
C VAL A 240 -18.93 19.95 -6.19
N ILE A 241 -18.41 19.06 -7.04
CA ILE A 241 -19.21 18.41 -8.10
C ILE A 241 -20.34 17.60 -7.49
N ASP A 242 -20.08 16.82 -6.45
CA ASP A 242 -21.10 16.01 -5.77
C ASP A 242 -22.22 16.89 -5.19
N ALA A 243 -21.86 17.96 -4.49
CA ALA A 243 -22.81 18.89 -3.87
C ALA A 243 -23.65 19.69 -4.87
N VAL A 244 -23.09 20.06 -6.03
CA VAL A 244 -23.77 20.90 -7.03
C VAL A 244 -24.55 20.07 -8.05
N ALA A 245 -24.02 18.91 -8.45
CA ALA A 245 -24.62 18.10 -9.50
C ALA A 245 -25.72 17.15 -9.00
N GLY A 246 -25.90 17.00 -7.68
CA GLY A 246 -26.99 16.21 -7.09
C GLY A 246 -27.00 14.77 -7.61
N LEU A 247 -25.83 14.13 -7.62
CA LEU A 247 -25.64 12.85 -8.27
C LEU A 247 -26.37 11.71 -7.53
N PRO A 248 -26.94 10.74 -8.26
CA PRO A 248 -27.59 9.58 -7.65
C PRO A 248 -26.57 8.68 -6.91
N GLU A 249 -27.05 7.93 -5.91
CA GLU A 249 -26.22 6.97 -5.17
C GLU A 249 -25.52 5.99 -6.13
N GLY A 250 -24.20 5.86 -6.00
CA GLY A 250 -23.37 5.01 -6.87
C GLY A 250 -22.81 5.69 -8.12
N ALA A 251 -23.11 6.97 -8.39
CA ALA A 251 -22.56 7.71 -9.53
C ALA A 251 -21.02 7.83 -9.51
N TRP A 252 -20.40 7.65 -8.34
CA TRP A 252 -18.95 7.69 -8.16
C TRP A 252 -18.27 6.31 -8.22
N GLY A 253 -19.02 5.23 -8.43
CA GLY A 253 -18.47 3.88 -8.50
C GLY A 253 -18.28 3.27 -7.10
N LEU A 254 -17.06 2.86 -6.78
CA LEU A 254 -16.77 2.07 -5.56
C LEU A 254 -16.73 2.92 -4.28
N THR A 255 -16.50 4.24 -4.40
CA THR A 255 -16.50 5.17 -3.26
C THR A 255 -17.25 6.44 -3.59
N THR A 256 -18.00 6.98 -2.63
CA THR A 256 -18.68 8.27 -2.76
C THR A 256 -17.92 9.36 -2.01
N PRO A 257 -17.55 10.47 -2.67
CA PRO A 257 -16.95 11.62 -2.03
C PRO A 257 -18.03 12.39 -1.27
N SER A 258 -18.46 11.85 -0.13
CA SER A 258 -19.37 12.52 0.79
C SER A 258 -18.61 13.07 1.98
N TRP A 259 -19.02 14.22 2.50
CA TRP A 259 -18.51 14.71 3.78
C TRP A 259 -19.28 14.01 4.90
N PRO A 260 -18.66 13.12 5.70
CA PRO A 260 -19.37 12.32 6.70
C PRO A 260 -19.88 13.12 7.92
N GLY A 261 -19.79 14.45 7.90
CA GLY A 261 -20.17 15.34 9.00
C GLY A 261 -19.13 15.31 10.13
N ASN A 262 -18.79 14.13 10.63
CA ASN A 262 -17.76 13.90 11.63
C ASN A 262 -16.48 13.36 10.97
N PRO A 263 -15.38 14.13 10.93
CA PRO A 263 -14.10 13.69 10.36
C PRO A 263 -13.40 12.61 11.20
N VAL A 264 -13.93 12.26 12.38
CA VAL A 264 -13.38 11.24 13.26
C VAL A 264 -14.44 10.19 13.57
N SER A 265 -14.35 9.03 12.93
CA SER A 265 -15.11 7.85 13.34
C SER A 265 -14.44 7.20 14.56
N ALA A 266 -15.23 6.77 15.54
CA ALA A 266 -14.69 5.96 16.63
C ALA A 266 -14.11 4.65 16.04
N PRO A 267 -12.88 4.26 16.39
CA PRO A 267 -12.30 3.01 15.94
C PRO A 267 -13.13 1.83 16.46
N ASP A 268 -13.46 0.89 15.58
CA ASP A 268 -14.08 -0.37 15.98
C ASP A 268 -13.00 -1.47 16.03
N PHE A 269 -12.75 -1.96 17.25
CA PHE A 269 -11.73 -2.94 17.55
C PHE A 269 -12.23 -4.38 17.48
N GLY A 270 -13.45 -4.63 16.99
CA GLY A 270 -14.07 -5.96 16.98
C GLY A 270 -13.23 -7.06 16.32
N LEU A 271 -12.43 -6.72 15.30
CA LEU A 271 -11.54 -7.69 14.62
C LEU A 271 -10.14 -7.80 15.25
N LEU A 272 -9.79 -6.93 16.21
CA LEU A 272 -8.47 -6.98 16.84
C LEU A 272 -8.40 -8.15 17.83
N GLY A 273 -7.53 -9.11 17.53
CA GLY A 273 -7.28 -10.26 18.41
C GLY A 273 -8.17 -11.47 18.13
N GLU A 274 -9.11 -11.38 17.20
CA GLU A 274 -9.88 -12.54 16.72
C GLU A 274 -9.06 -13.40 15.76
N VAL A 275 -8.03 -14.06 16.31
CA VAL A 275 -7.09 -14.87 15.54
C VAL A 275 -7.04 -16.27 16.12
N SER A 276 -7.43 -17.26 15.32
CA SER A 276 -7.37 -18.67 15.68
C SER A 276 -6.18 -19.33 14.97
N LEU A 277 -5.05 -19.44 15.68
CA LEU A 277 -3.80 -19.97 15.12
C LEU A 277 -3.90 -21.44 14.69
N PHE A 278 -4.63 -22.27 15.45
CA PHE A 278 -4.69 -23.72 15.24
C PHE A 278 -6.09 -24.24 14.85
N GLY A 279 -7.14 -23.43 14.94
CA GLY A 279 -8.51 -23.85 14.61
C GLY A 279 -8.68 -24.20 13.12
N GLY A 280 -7.98 -23.48 12.24
CA GLY A 280 -7.97 -23.77 10.80
C GLY A 280 -7.45 -25.17 10.48
N PHE A 281 -6.40 -25.64 11.16
CA PHE A 281 -5.84 -26.98 10.94
C PHE A 281 -6.81 -28.11 11.32
N GLY A 282 -7.67 -27.88 12.32
CA GLY A 282 -8.74 -28.82 12.68
C GLY A 282 -9.86 -28.89 11.62
N LYS A 283 -10.06 -27.83 10.84
CA LYS A 283 -11.14 -27.72 9.84
C LYS A 283 -10.76 -28.29 8.47
N VAL A 284 -9.60 -27.87 7.96
CA VAL A 284 -9.16 -28.22 6.59
C VAL A 284 -8.14 -29.37 6.57
N GLY A 285 -7.74 -29.86 7.74
CA GLY A 285 -6.73 -30.91 7.88
C GLY A 285 -5.30 -30.37 7.76
N LEU A 286 -4.35 -31.11 8.33
CA LEU A 286 -2.96 -30.68 8.47
C LEU A 286 -2.30 -30.36 7.11
N LEU A 287 -2.52 -31.21 6.11
CA LEU A 287 -1.92 -31.04 4.78
C LEU A 287 -2.44 -29.77 4.08
N THR A 288 -3.75 -29.57 4.03
CA THR A 288 -4.36 -28.39 3.43
C THR A 288 -4.00 -27.11 4.18
N GLY A 289 -3.92 -27.18 5.51
CA GLY A 289 -3.46 -26.07 6.34
C GLY A 289 -2.03 -25.66 5.98
N ILE A 290 -1.10 -26.62 5.89
CA ILE A 290 0.27 -26.34 5.46
C ILE A 290 0.31 -25.71 4.06
N LEU A 291 -0.49 -26.21 3.12
CA LEU A 291 -0.58 -25.64 1.78
C LEU A 291 -1.08 -24.20 1.80
N PHE A 292 -2.09 -23.87 2.61
CA PHE A 292 -2.57 -22.49 2.73
C PHE A 292 -1.55 -21.55 3.37
N VAL A 293 -0.89 -21.96 4.45
CA VAL A 293 0.23 -21.19 5.04
C VAL A 293 1.32 -20.98 3.98
N PHE A 294 1.65 -22.01 3.21
CA PHE A 294 2.66 -21.94 2.16
C PHE A 294 2.27 -20.99 1.03
N THR A 295 1.01 -21.02 0.56
CA THR A 295 0.52 -20.08 -0.46
C THR A 295 0.57 -18.63 0.03
N VAL A 296 0.12 -18.38 1.27
CA VAL A 296 0.20 -17.04 1.88
C VAL A 296 1.65 -16.60 2.03
N LEU A 297 2.52 -17.50 2.50
CA LEU A 297 3.96 -17.26 2.64
C LEU A 297 4.59 -16.86 1.30
N LEU A 298 4.31 -17.60 0.22
CA LEU A 298 4.84 -17.26 -1.10
C LEU A 298 4.36 -15.88 -1.55
N SER A 299 3.07 -15.57 -1.37
CA SER A 299 2.53 -14.25 -1.70
C SER A 299 3.22 -13.14 -0.90
N CYS A 300 3.34 -13.29 0.42
CA CYS A 300 4.03 -12.33 1.29
C CYS A 300 5.50 -12.16 0.89
N PHE A 301 6.17 -13.26 0.55
CA PHE A 301 7.58 -13.25 0.17
C PHE A 301 7.81 -12.46 -1.11
N PHE A 302 6.97 -12.66 -2.15
CA PHE A 302 7.07 -11.91 -3.40
C PHE A 302 6.71 -10.42 -3.24
N ASP A 303 5.68 -10.09 -2.46
CA ASP A 303 5.31 -8.70 -2.17
C ASP A 303 6.42 -7.96 -1.42
N ALA A 304 7.01 -8.60 -0.39
CA ALA A 304 8.11 -8.04 0.38
C ALA A 304 9.36 -7.83 -0.49
N MET A 305 9.72 -8.81 -1.33
CA MET A 305 10.84 -8.69 -2.25
C MET A 305 10.61 -7.57 -3.28
N GLY A 306 9.44 -7.54 -3.91
CA GLY A 306 9.09 -6.55 -4.92
C GLY A 306 9.18 -5.12 -4.36
N THR A 307 8.68 -4.92 -3.15
CA THR A 307 8.69 -3.62 -2.48
C THR A 307 10.11 -3.19 -2.09
N ILE A 308 10.91 -4.09 -1.50
CA ILE A 308 12.29 -3.77 -1.10
C ILE A 308 13.15 -3.44 -2.33
N LEU A 309 12.99 -4.18 -3.43
CA LEU A 309 13.74 -3.91 -4.65
C LEU A 309 13.25 -2.64 -5.35
N GLY A 310 11.94 -2.40 -5.38
CA GLY A 310 11.36 -1.21 -6.01
C GLY A 310 11.72 0.07 -5.27
N VAL A 311 11.59 0.09 -3.95
CA VAL A 311 11.89 1.27 -3.13
C VAL A 311 13.38 1.41 -2.85
N GLY A 312 14.10 0.30 -2.68
CA GLY A 312 15.52 0.29 -2.34
C GLY A 312 16.48 0.60 -3.50
N ASP A 313 16.06 0.43 -4.76
CA ASP A 313 16.84 0.92 -5.91
C ASP A 313 16.74 2.46 -6.07
N GLU A 314 15.72 3.09 -5.47
CA GLU A 314 15.41 4.52 -5.61
C GLU A 314 15.78 5.37 -4.38
N ALA A 315 16.17 4.71 -3.27
CA ALA A 315 16.63 5.31 -2.00
C ALA A 315 18.16 5.30 -1.88
#